data_AF-A0A7Y2V2H2-F1
#
_entry.id   AF-A0A7Y2V2H2-F1
#
_cell.length_a   1.000
_cell.length_b   1.000
_cell.length_c   1.000
_cell.angle_alpha   90.00
_cell.angle_beta   90.00
_cell.angle_gamma   90.00
#
_symmetry.space_group_name_H-M   'P 1'
#
loop_
_entity.id
_entity.type
_entity.pdbx_description
1 polymer ?
#
loop_
_entity_poly.entity_id
_entity_poly.type
_entity_poly.pdbx_seq_one_letter_code
_entity_poly.pdbx_strand_id
1 'polypeptide(L)'
;MSCVFSQVAIDYAKIEARGKSFTSRLKSGNIAFLKNAKPPEGTFRYSDLVAYKNDLNNNPDSIRFGSYIEKSETTADSYAYNLFAFKIKEDGEAKYYFTAIISMDVSSEIYKVTNPYLFTQKESLKSWWGHTFGFYHESNSEAREQIPQKYIYKVCPPPPFKE
;
A
#
# COMPACT_ATOMS: atom_id res chain seq x y z
N MET A 1 34.94 -19.44 16.95
CA MET A 1 33.52 -19.87 17.00
C MET A 1 32.70 -18.71 16.48
N SER A 2 32.33 -18.73 15.20
CA SER A 2 31.50 -17.66 14.62
C SER A 2 30.04 -18.07 14.78
N CYS A 3 29.29 -17.35 15.61
CA CYS A 3 27.84 -17.43 15.61
C CYS A 3 27.32 -16.90 14.27
N VAL A 4 26.94 -17.81 13.38
CA VAL A 4 26.14 -17.47 12.21
C VAL A 4 24.72 -17.25 12.73
N PHE A 5 24.33 -16.01 12.96
CA PHE A 5 22.92 -15.67 13.11
C PHE A 5 22.24 -16.05 11.79
N SER A 6 21.49 -17.15 11.79
CA SER A 6 20.65 -17.52 10.66
C SER A 6 19.63 -16.41 10.46
N GLN A 7 19.84 -15.58 9.43
CA GLN A 7 18.83 -14.62 9.02
C GLN A 7 17.56 -15.42 8.69
N VAL A 8 16.47 -15.17 9.40
CA VAL A 8 15.20 -15.85 9.14
C VAL A 8 14.82 -15.54 7.70
N ALA A 9 14.63 -16.57 6.88
CA ALA A 9 14.21 -16.38 5.50
C ALA A 9 12.88 -15.62 5.48
N ILE A 10 12.80 -14.56 4.67
CA ILE A 10 11.62 -13.69 4.63
C ILE A 10 10.44 -14.44 3.99
N ASP A 11 9.36 -14.59 4.76
CA ASP A 11 8.11 -15.17 4.32
C ASP A 11 7.18 -14.07 3.78
N TYR A 12 7.33 -13.78 2.49
CA TYR A 12 6.49 -12.82 1.79
C TYR A 12 4.99 -13.20 1.78
N ALA A 13 4.63 -14.48 1.89
CA ALA A 13 3.23 -14.88 1.97
C ALA A 13 2.64 -14.45 3.31
N LYS A 14 3.42 -14.49 4.39
CA LYS A 14 3.04 -13.98 5.71
C LYS A 14 2.87 -12.47 5.72
N ILE A 15 3.77 -11.72 5.06
CA ILE A 15 3.62 -10.26 4.87
C ILE A 15 2.30 -9.97 4.13
N GLU A 16 2.07 -10.64 2.99
CA GLU A 16 0.86 -10.43 2.19
C GLU A 16 -0.42 -10.77 2.98
N ALA A 17 -0.44 -11.90 3.68
CA ALA A 17 -1.57 -12.33 4.50
C ALA A 17 -1.87 -11.32 5.62
N ARG A 18 -0.83 -10.80 6.29
CA ARG A 18 -0.98 -9.78 7.33
C ARG A 18 -1.47 -8.46 6.74
N GLY A 19 -0.92 -8.02 5.61
CA GLY A 19 -1.40 -6.84 4.89
C GLY A 19 -2.87 -6.94 4.49
N LYS A 20 -3.27 -8.09 3.94
CA LYS A 20 -4.67 -8.39 3.57
C LYS A 20 -5.60 -8.41 4.78
N SER A 21 -5.17 -8.91 5.94
CA SER A 21 -6.02 -8.93 7.14
C SER A 21 -6.40 -7.53 7.61
N PHE A 22 -5.51 -6.54 7.44
CA PHE A 22 -5.78 -5.13 7.79
C PHE A 22 -6.59 -4.39 6.73
N THR A 23 -6.50 -4.80 5.46
CA THR A 23 -7.02 -4.02 4.33
C THR A 23 -8.24 -4.63 3.65
N SER A 24 -8.60 -5.89 3.94
CA SER A 24 -9.75 -6.60 3.35
C SER A 24 -11.07 -5.82 3.50
N ARG A 25 -11.31 -5.23 4.67
CA ARG A 25 -12.51 -4.41 4.93
C ARG A 25 -12.57 -3.19 4.02
N LEU A 26 -11.44 -2.49 3.82
CA LEU A 26 -11.34 -1.36 2.89
C LEU A 26 -11.64 -1.81 1.45
N LYS A 27 -11.05 -2.91 1.00
CA LYS A 27 -11.28 -3.46 -0.35
C LYS A 27 -12.76 -3.79 -0.61
N SER A 28 -13.49 -4.23 0.41
CA SER A 28 -14.93 -4.50 0.33
C SER A 28 -15.84 -3.28 0.52
N GLY A 29 -15.29 -2.08 0.70
CA GLY A 29 -16.08 -0.88 1.01
C GLY A 29 -16.68 -0.87 2.43
N ASN A 30 -16.29 -1.82 3.29
CA ASN A 30 -16.71 -1.84 4.70
C ASN A 30 -15.85 -0.85 5.50
N ILE A 31 -16.27 0.40 5.53
CA ILE A 31 -15.54 1.51 6.15
C ILE A 31 -16.12 1.94 7.51
N ALA A 32 -17.22 1.35 7.98
CA ALA A 32 -17.96 1.85 9.14
C ALA A 32 -17.11 1.98 10.41
N PHE A 33 -16.11 1.11 10.57
CA PHE A 33 -15.15 1.12 11.67
C PHE A 33 -14.29 2.39 11.74
N LEU A 34 -14.21 3.17 10.65
CA LEU A 34 -13.43 4.41 10.55
C LEU A 34 -14.27 5.66 10.79
N LYS A 35 -15.60 5.56 10.95
CA LYS A 35 -16.51 6.72 11.02
C LYS A 35 -16.15 7.72 12.13
N ASN A 36 -15.70 7.20 13.27
CA ASN A 36 -15.36 8.00 14.45
C ASN A 36 -13.85 8.10 14.67
N ALA A 37 -13.04 7.66 13.70
CA ALA A 37 -11.59 7.79 13.78
C ALA A 37 -11.21 9.27 13.74
N LYS A 38 -10.14 9.63 14.46
CA LYS A 38 -9.52 10.96 14.44
C LYS A 38 -8.15 10.88 13.78
N PRO A 39 -8.10 10.73 12.44
CA PRO A 39 -6.83 10.65 11.73
C PRO A 39 -5.99 11.92 11.93
N PRO A 40 -4.65 11.80 11.88
CA PRO A 40 -3.81 12.97 11.72
C PRO A 40 -4.17 13.77 10.46
N GLU A 41 -3.96 15.08 10.50
CA GLU A 41 -4.20 15.95 9.36
C GLU A 41 -3.44 15.47 8.13
N GLY A 42 -4.04 15.67 6.95
CA GLY A 42 -3.46 15.23 5.68
C GLY A 42 -3.59 13.73 5.39
N THR A 43 -3.98 12.87 6.32
CA THR A 43 -4.00 11.42 6.07
C THR A 43 -5.25 10.96 5.29
N PHE A 44 -6.35 10.63 5.96
CA PHE A 44 -7.62 10.29 5.31
C PHE A 44 -8.79 11.13 5.81
N ARG A 45 -9.80 11.28 4.96
CA ARG A 45 -11.10 11.82 5.33
C ARG A 45 -12.15 10.74 5.16
N TYR A 46 -13.01 10.58 6.16
CA TYR A 46 -14.09 9.61 6.08
C TYR A 46 -15.04 9.87 4.91
N SER A 47 -15.26 11.15 4.55
CA SER A 47 -16.05 11.54 3.38
C SER A 47 -15.52 10.98 2.06
N ASP A 48 -14.19 10.92 1.90
CA ASP A 48 -13.57 10.40 0.68
C ASP A 48 -13.78 8.89 0.57
N LEU A 49 -13.72 8.19 1.71
CA LEU A 49 -14.03 6.77 1.81
C LEU A 49 -15.50 6.46 1.52
N VAL A 50 -16.42 7.35 1.94
CA VAL A 50 -17.84 7.24 1.59
C VAL A 50 -18.03 7.39 0.08
N ALA A 51 -17.36 8.36 -0.56
CA ALA A 51 -17.40 8.52 -2.01
C ALA A 51 -16.86 7.28 -2.73
N TYR A 52 -15.75 6.70 -2.25
CA TYR A 52 -15.24 5.41 -2.72
C TYR A 52 -16.26 4.30 -2.59
N LYS A 53 -16.88 4.12 -1.42
CA LYS A 53 -17.88 3.07 -1.19
C LYS A 53 -19.07 3.20 -2.14
N ASN A 54 -19.53 4.43 -2.37
CA ASN A 54 -20.64 4.69 -3.28
C ASN A 54 -20.25 4.33 -4.72
N ASP A 55 -19.07 4.72 -5.18
CA ASP A 55 -18.57 4.36 -6.50
C ASP A 55 -18.36 2.84 -6.64
N LEU A 56 -17.89 2.16 -5.58
CA LEU A 56 -17.72 0.70 -5.57
C LEU A 56 -19.06 -0.02 -5.72
N ASN A 57 -20.12 0.48 -5.07
CA ASN A 57 -21.44 -0.12 -5.15
C ASN A 57 -22.12 0.15 -6.50
N ASN A 58 -21.94 1.35 -7.05
CA ASN A 58 -22.63 1.78 -8.26
C ASN A 58 -21.91 1.37 -9.55
N ASN A 59 -20.57 1.33 -9.53
CA ASN A 59 -19.72 1.08 -10.68
C ASN A 59 -18.53 0.17 -10.32
N PRO A 60 -18.75 -1.04 -9.80
CA PRO A 60 -17.70 -1.91 -9.25
C PRO A 60 -16.57 -2.17 -10.26
N ASP A 61 -16.91 -2.39 -11.53
CA ASP A 61 -15.95 -2.70 -12.59
C ASP A 61 -15.06 -1.51 -12.99
N SER A 62 -15.44 -0.29 -12.60
CA SER A 62 -14.63 0.91 -12.85
C SER A 62 -13.45 1.05 -11.88
N ILE A 63 -13.50 0.39 -10.73
CA ILE A 63 -12.49 0.49 -9.69
C ILE A 63 -11.44 -0.60 -9.88
N ARG A 64 -10.20 -0.16 -10.07
CA ARG A 64 -9.02 -1.00 -10.16
C ARG A 64 -8.33 -1.03 -8.80
N PHE A 65 -7.89 -2.22 -8.43
CA PHE A 65 -7.10 -2.44 -7.21
C PHE A 65 -5.71 -2.95 -7.59
N GLY A 66 -4.72 -2.48 -6.86
CA GLY A 66 -3.38 -3.04 -6.92
C GLY A 66 -2.77 -3.15 -5.54
N SER A 67 -1.84 -4.09 -5.39
CA SER A 67 -1.08 -4.28 -4.18
C SER A 67 0.33 -4.75 -4.50
N TYR A 68 1.28 -4.39 -3.65
CA TYR A 68 2.65 -4.87 -3.72
C TYR A 68 3.28 -4.89 -2.34
N ILE A 69 4.33 -5.68 -2.20
CA ILE A 69 5.24 -5.63 -1.07
C ILE A 69 6.43 -4.77 -1.45
N GLU A 70 6.86 -3.97 -0.50
CA GLU A 70 8.04 -3.12 -0.58
C GLU A 70 8.97 -3.44 0.60
N LYS A 71 10.27 -3.39 0.35
CA LYS A 71 11.30 -3.50 1.38
C LYS A 71 11.85 -2.10 1.67
N SER A 72 12.04 -1.78 2.94
CA SER A 72 12.73 -0.53 3.32
C SER A 72 14.19 -0.58 2.91
N GLU A 73 14.68 0.51 2.32
CA GLU A 73 16.10 0.67 1.97
C GLU A 73 16.96 1.05 3.19
N THR A 74 16.36 1.70 4.19
CA THR A 74 17.08 2.29 5.34
C THR A 74 16.96 1.48 6.63
N THR A 75 15.94 0.62 6.74
CA THR A 75 15.68 -0.17 7.93
C THR A 75 15.71 -1.65 7.58
N ALA A 76 16.73 -2.35 8.07
CA ALA A 76 16.82 -3.80 7.94
C ALA A 76 15.55 -4.46 8.51
N ASP A 77 15.10 -5.53 7.85
CA ASP A 77 13.91 -6.30 8.23
C ASP A 77 12.61 -5.49 8.34
N SER A 78 12.53 -4.34 7.65
CA SER A 78 11.29 -3.56 7.54
C SER A 78 10.69 -3.72 6.14
N TYR A 79 9.43 -4.13 6.10
CA TYR A 79 8.67 -4.32 4.86
C TYR A 79 7.31 -3.64 4.96
N ALA A 80 6.74 -3.27 3.83
CA ALA A 80 5.41 -2.69 3.75
C ALA A 80 4.54 -3.46 2.75
N TYR A 81 3.32 -3.80 3.16
CA TYR A 81 2.27 -4.18 2.22
C TYR A 81 1.49 -2.92 1.82
N ASN A 82 1.47 -2.63 0.52
CA ASN A 82 0.75 -1.51 -0.07
C ASN A 82 -0.53 -2.03 -0.75
N LEU A 83 -1.68 -1.40 -0.50
CA LEU A 83 -2.92 -1.59 -1.24
C LEU A 83 -3.41 -0.23 -1.72
N PHE A 84 -3.76 -0.10 -2.99
CA PHE A 84 -4.36 1.11 -3.53
C PHE A 84 -5.58 0.80 -4.39
N ALA A 85 -6.49 1.77 -4.46
CA ALA A 85 -7.69 1.72 -5.27
C ALA A 85 -7.82 3.01 -6.08
N PHE A 86 -8.09 2.87 -7.37
CA PHE A 86 -8.21 3.99 -8.29
C PHE A 86 -9.19 3.66 -9.42
N LYS A 87 -9.63 4.69 -10.15
CA LYS A 87 -10.28 4.52 -11.44
C LYS A 87 -9.59 5.36 -12.50
N ILE A 88 -9.73 4.96 -13.76
CA ILE A 88 -9.32 5.78 -14.89
C ILE A 88 -10.52 6.64 -15.30
N LYS A 89 -10.32 7.95 -15.35
CA LYS A 89 -11.32 8.92 -15.86
C LYS A 89 -11.38 8.85 -17.39
N GLU A 90 -12.42 9.44 -17.96
CA GLU A 90 -12.62 9.50 -19.42
C GLU A 90 -11.45 10.16 -20.17
N ASP A 91 -10.79 11.14 -19.53
CA ASP A 91 -9.63 11.83 -20.06
C ASP A 91 -8.29 11.08 -19.84
N GLY A 92 -8.35 9.82 -19.41
CA GLY A 92 -7.21 8.95 -19.16
C GLY A 92 -6.55 9.12 -17.78
N GLU A 93 -6.97 10.10 -16.97
CA GLU A 93 -6.34 10.38 -15.68
C GLU A 93 -6.70 9.33 -14.61
N ALA A 94 -5.73 8.93 -13.79
CA ALA A 94 -6.00 8.08 -12.64
C ALA A 94 -6.52 8.90 -11.45
N LYS A 95 -7.77 8.65 -11.05
CA LYS A 95 -8.32 9.14 -9.78
C LYS A 95 -8.15 8.08 -8.70
N TYR A 96 -7.24 8.33 -7.77
CA TYR A 96 -7.08 7.49 -6.59
C TYR A 96 -8.19 7.76 -5.57
N TYR A 97 -8.72 6.70 -4.98
CA TYR A 97 -9.61 6.76 -3.84
C TYR A 97 -8.82 6.70 -2.53
N PHE A 98 -7.87 5.76 -2.45
CA PHE A 98 -7.00 5.62 -1.30
C PHE A 98 -5.73 4.85 -1.64
N THR A 99 -4.75 4.97 -0.74
CA THR A 99 -3.67 4.00 -0.54
C THR A 99 -3.60 3.64 0.94
N ALA A 100 -3.34 2.37 1.23
CA ALA A 100 -3.17 1.82 2.56
C ALA A 100 -1.81 1.12 2.65
N ILE A 101 -1.03 1.46 3.67
CA ILE A 101 0.34 0.97 3.85
C ILE A 101 0.40 0.28 5.20
N ILE A 102 0.74 -1.01 5.22
CA ILE A 102 0.91 -1.79 6.44
C ILE A 102 2.39 -2.13 6.59
N SER A 103 3.09 -1.31 7.36
CA SER A 103 4.51 -1.50 7.69
C SER A 103 4.67 -2.59 8.75
N MET A 104 5.68 -3.43 8.58
CA MET A 104 5.93 -4.61 9.37
C MET A 104 7.43 -4.74 9.66
N ASP A 105 7.73 -5.11 10.90
CA ASP A 105 9.02 -5.63 11.33
C ASP A 105 9.00 -7.16 11.20
N VAL A 106 9.93 -7.70 10.43
CA VAL A 106 10.07 -9.13 10.12
C VAL A 106 11.33 -9.75 10.73
N SER A 107 11.99 -9.06 11.66
CA SER A 107 13.22 -9.51 12.34
C SER A 107 13.02 -10.77 13.20
N SER A 108 11.78 -11.14 13.50
CA SER A 108 11.43 -12.33 14.26
C SER A 108 10.45 -13.23 13.51
N GLU A 109 10.26 -14.45 14.00
CA GLU A 109 9.24 -15.36 13.45
C GLU A 109 7.83 -14.78 13.53
N ILE A 110 7.56 -13.81 14.42
CA ILE A 110 6.25 -13.17 14.57
C ILE A 110 6.31 -11.76 13.96
N TYR A 111 5.80 -11.63 12.73
CA TYR A 111 5.81 -10.34 12.02
C TYR A 111 4.91 -9.33 12.71
N LYS A 112 5.53 -8.26 13.20
CA LYS A 112 4.87 -7.22 13.98
C LYS A 112 4.49 -6.08 13.07
N VAL A 113 3.21 -5.72 13.05
CA VAL A 113 2.77 -4.49 12.39
C VAL A 113 3.28 -3.31 13.20
N THR A 114 4.13 -2.48 12.59
CA THR A 114 4.71 -1.30 13.21
C THR A 114 3.82 -0.09 13.00
N ASN A 115 3.36 0.12 11.76
CA ASN A 115 2.52 1.26 11.41
C ASN A 115 1.48 0.90 10.33
N PRO A 116 0.17 1.10 10.59
CA PRO A 116 -0.85 1.10 9.56
C PRO A 116 -1.21 2.55 9.14
N TYR A 117 -1.01 2.88 7.87
CA TYR A 117 -1.39 4.17 7.28
C TYR A 117 -2.54 4.01 6.29
N LEU A 118 -3.37 5.05 6.19
CA LEU A 118 -4.42 5.20 5.19
C LEU A 118 -4.41 6.64 4.69
N PHE A 119 -4.27 6.82 3.38
CA PHE A 119 -4.28 8.12 2.74
C PHE A 119 -5.40 8.22 1.70
N THR A 120 -6.18 9.31 1.77
CA THR A 120 -7.19 9.67 0.76
C THR A 120 -6.99 11.07 0.21
N GLN A 121 -6.21 11.90 0.90
CA GLN A 121 -6.01 13.29 0.52
C GLN A 121 -4.98 13.43 -0.59
N LYS A 122 -5.20 14.40 -1.49
CA LYS A 122 -4.40 14.62 -2.70
C LYS A 122 -2.90 14.69 -2.44
N GLU A 123 -2.47 15.51 -1.48
CA GLU A 123 -1.03 15.70 -1.23
C GLU A 123 -0.36 14.43 -0.67
N SER A 124 -1.04 13.68 0.19
CA SER A 124 -0.54 12.41 0.70
C SER A 124 -0.52 11.32 -0.38
N LEU A 125 -1.50 11.30 -1.28
CA LEU A 125 -1.50 10.41 -2.44
C LEU A 125 -0.38 10.74 -3.43
N LYS A 126 -0.10 12.03 -3.65
CA LYS A 126 1.05 12.48 -4.45
C LYS A 126 2.37 12.05 -3.82
N SER A 127 2.52 12.26 -2.51
CA SER A 127 3.73 11.87 -1.77
C SER A 127 3.94 10.36 -1.81
N TRP A 128 2.89 9.57 -1.58
CA TRP A 128 2.94 8.11 -1.74
C TRP A 128 3.31 7.70 -3.17
N TRP A 129 2.75 8.36 -4.19
CA TRP A 129 3.08 8.05 -5.57
C TRP A 129 4.53 8.40 -5.91
N GLY A 130 5.06 9.54 -5.45
CA GLY A 130 6.46 9.90 -5.66
C GLY A 130 7.41 8.86 -5.05
N HIS A 131 7.11 8.39 -3.84
CA HIS A 131 7.81 7.28 -3.19
C HIS A 131 7.72 5.99 -4.02
N THR A 132 6.50 5.64 -4.46
CA THR A 132 6.26 4.45 -5.29
C THR A 132 7.01 4.53 -6.63
N PHE A 133 7.01 5.69 -7.27
CA PHE A 133 7.72 5.92 -8.51
C PHE A 133 9.21 5.66 -8.33
N GLY A 134 9.82 6.17 -7.26
CA GLY A 134 11.20 5.86 -6.88
C GLY A 134 11.44 4.35 -6.79
N PHE A 135 10.59 3.63 -6.05
CA PHE A 135 10.69 2.17 -5.92
C PHE A 135 10.66 1.40 -7.27
N TYR A 136 9.88 1.87 -8.25
CA TYR A 136 9.78 1.21 -9.58
C TYR A 136 10.83 1.66 -10.60
N HIS A 137 11.28 2.91 -10.53
CA HIS A 137 12.04 3.57 -11.61
C HIS A 137 13.43 4.04 -11.23
N GLU A 138 13.77 4.17 -9.95
CA GLU A 138 15.17 4.40 -9.57
C GLU A 138 15.96 3.14 -9.90
N SER A 139 16.75 3.25 -10.97
CA SER A 139 17.65 2.25 -11.50
C SER A 139 18.70 1.93 -10.43
N ASN A 140 18.42 0.93 -9.59
CA ASN A 140 19.27 0.25 -8.58
C ASN A 140 18.59 0.07 -7.20
N SER A 141 17.26 0.03 -7.08
CA SER A 141 16.69 -0.45 -5.80
C SER A 141 16.92 -1.96 -5.68
N GLU A 142 18.10 -2.35 -5.16
CA GLU A 142 18.41 -3.73 -4.74
C GLU A 142 17.28 -4.31 -3.88
N ALA A 143 16.58 -3.42 -3.15
CA ALA A 143 15.36 -3.70 -2.42
C ALA A 143 14.25 -4.33 -3.27
N ARG A 144 13.99 -3.84 -4.49
CA ARG A 144 12.97 -4.40 -5.39
C ARG A 144 13.42 -5.73 -5.99
N GLU A 145 14.70 -5.86 -6.36
CA GLU A 145 15.26 -7.09 -6.94
C GLU A 145 15.23 -8.27 -5.96
N GLN A 146 15.28 -7.99 -4.66
CA GLN A 146 15.17 -8.98 -3.59
C GLN A 146 13.73 -9.48 -3.35
N ILE A 147 12.73 -8.87 -3.99
CA ILE A 147 11.32 -9.21 -3.83
C ILE A 147 10.88 -10.15 -4.96
N PRO A 148 10.28 -11.32 -4.64
CA PRO A 148 9.76 -12.20 -5.68
C PRO A 148 8.72 -11.50 -6.54
N GLN A 149 8.82 -11.65 -7.87
CA GLN A 149 8.00 -10.94 -8.86
C GLN A 149 6.49 -11.02 -8.60
N LYS A 150 5.99 -12.13 -8.05
CA LYS A 150 4.56 -12.28 -7.70
C LYS A 150 4.05 -11.30 -6.65
N TYR A 151 4.93 -10.68 -5.87
CA TYR A 151 4.59 -9.69 -4.85
C TYR A 151 4.88 -8.25 -5.28
N ILE A 152 5.35 -8.06 -6.51
CA ILE A 152 5.52 -6.74 -7.13
C ILE A 152 4.28 -6.47 -8.00
N TYR A 153 3.78 -5.25 -7.99
CA TYR A 153 2.69 -4.88 -8.87
C TYR A 153 3.24 -4.78 -10.31
N LYS A 154 2.50 -5.32 -11.29
CA LYS A 154 3.04 -5.60 -12.64
C LYS A 154 3.68 -4.40 -13.34
N VAL A 155 3.18 -3.20 -13.07
CA VAL A 155 3.63 -1.94 -13.63
C VAL A 155 3.62 -0.89 -12.52
N CYS A 156 4.45 0.15 -12.61
CA CYS A 156 4.33 1.28 -11.68
C CYS A 156 2.88 1.80 -11.70
N PRO A 157 2.24 2.03 -10.54
CA PRO A 157 0.92 2.64 -10.50
C PRO A 157 0.90 4.00 -11.25
N PRO A 158 -0.19 4.34 -11.95
CA PRO A 158 -0.26 5.59 -12.71
C PRO A 158 -0.19 6.83 -11.80
N PRO A 159 0.34 7.98 -12.25
CA PRO A 159 0.40 9.19 -11.46
C PRO A 159 -0.99 9.73 -11.08
N PRO A 160 -1.18 10.28 -9.85
CA PRO A 160 -2.43 10.90 -9.41
C PRO A 160 -2.60 12.37 -9.87
N PHE A 161 -1.87 12.83 -10.90
CA PHE A 161 -1.90 14.20 -11.41
C PHE A 161 -1.54 14.26 -12.89
N LYS A 162 -1.99 15.32 -13.56
CA LYS A 162 -1.43 15.77 -14.85
C LYS A 162 -0.27 16.73 -14.56
N GLU A 163 0.82 16.56 -15.29
CA GLU A 163 1.90 17.55 -15.40
C GLU A 163 1.37 18.84 -16.05
#